data_AF-A0A174F977-F1
#
_entry.id   AF-A0A174F977-F1
#
_cell.length_a   1.000
_cell.length_b   1.000
_cell.length_c   1.000
_cell.angle_alpha   90.00
_cell.angle_beta   90.00
_cell.angle_gamma   90.00
#
_symmetry.space_group_name_H-M   'P 1'
#
loop_
_entity.id
_entity.type
_entity.pdbx_description
1 polymer ?
#
loop_
_entity_poly.entity_id
_entity_poly.type
_entity_poly.pdbx_seq_one_letter_code
_entity_poly.pdbx_strand_id
1 'polypeptide(L)'
;MTTFYPYQWDLNYRNPRVFNEMIYNFLYLTNQGIDIVRIDAVPYIWKELGTTCRNLKQVYTIVRMMRMIAEIVCPGVLLLGEVVMEPEKVVPYFGTVEKPECHMFYNVTTMATTWNSIATGDIRLLKKQMDIVNQLPKQYVFLNYLRCHDDIGWGLDYETMRPWGIKEIPHKRYLNDYFTGKSRI
;
A
#
# COMPACT_ATOMS: atom_id res chain seq x y z
N MET A 1 1.13 14.07 18.03
CA MET A 1 0.69 12.67 17.80
C MET A 1 1.80 11.97 17.04
N THR A 2 2.05 10.71 17.35
CA THR A 2 3.16 9.91 16.80
C THR A 2 2.63 8.51 16.48
N THR A 3 2.17 8.29 15.25
CA THR A 3 1.62 7.00 14.78
C THR A 3 2.67 5.90 14.80
N PHE A 4 3.93 6.27 14.52
CA PHE A 4 5.08 5.37 14.46
C PHE A 4 5.98 5.57 15.70
N TYR A 5 7.27 5.88 15.51
CA TYR A 5 8.15 6.15 16.64
C TYR A 5 7.87 7.51 17.31
N PRO A 6 8.21 7.68 18.60
CA PRO A 6 8.00 8.95 19.33
C PRO A 6 8.74 10.17 18.72
N TYR A 7 9.77 9.94 17.92
CA TYR A 7 10.52 10.97 17.20
C TYR A 7 9.96 11.27 15.79
N GLN A 8 8.91 10.57 15.36
CA GLN A 8 8.23 10.78 14.09
C GLN A 8 6.87 11.43 14.35
N TRP A 9 6.82 12.76 14.22
CA TRP A 9 5.61 13.52 14.47
C TRP A 9 4.73 13.55 13.22
N ASP A 10 3.48 13.12 13.35
CA ASP A 10 2.51 13.19 12.26
C ASP A 10 2.28 14.64 11.82
N LEU A 11 2.47 14.91 10.53
CA LEU A 11 2.15 16.20 9.92
C LEU A 11 0.64 16.43 9.91
N ASN A 12 0.21 17.65 10.22
CA ASN A 12 -1.21 18.01 10.27
C ASN A 12 -1.71 18.51 8.91
N TYR A 13 -2.15 17.60 8.04
CA TYR A 13 -2.70 17.93 6.72
C TYR A 13 -4.05 18.67 6.74
N ARG A 14 -4.70 18.85 7.90
CA ARG A 14 -5.83 19.80 8.01
C ARG A 14 -5.38 21.24 7.84
N ASN A 15 -4.11 21.54 8.13
CA ASN A 15 -3.53 22.85 7.89
C ASN A 15 -3.03 22.92 6.43
N PRO A 16 -3.63 23.76 5.57
CA PRO A 16 -3.25 23.85 4.16
C PRO A 16 -1.79 24.29 3.97
N ARG A 17 -1.19 24.99 4.95
CA ARG A 17 0.24 25.32 4.92
C ARG A 17 1.10 24.06 4.86
N VAL A 18 0.76 23.01 5.61
CA VAL A 18 1.51 21.75 5.59
C VAL A 18 1.49 21.13 4.20
N PHE A 19 0.32 21.11 3.54
CA PHE A 19 0.22 20.61 2.17
C PHE A 19 1.11 21.42 1.21
N ASN A 20 1.06 22.75 1.28
CA ASN A 20 1.86 23.62 0.42
C ASN A 20 3.37 23.40 0.61
N GLU A 21 3.85 23.31 1.84
CA GLU A 21 5.27 23.04 2.13
C GLU A 21 5.70 21.65 1.64
N MET A 22 4.83 20.64 1.76
CA MET A 22 5.12 19.29 1.26
C MET A 22 5.17 19.25 -0.27
N ILE A 23 4.29 19.98 -0.95
CA ILE A 23 4.35 20.14 -2.41
C ILE A 23 5.58 20.90 -2.85
N TYR A 24 5.99 21.94 -2.13
CA TYR A 24 7.22 22.67 -2.42
C TYR A 24 8.44 21.73 -2.37
N ASN A 25 8.55 20.92 -1.31
CA ASN A 25 9.61 19.92 -1.19
C ASN A 25 9.54 18.85 -2.28
N PHE A 26 8.33 18.37 -2.60
CA PHE A 26 8.10 17.44 -3.70
C PHE A 26 8.64 18.00 -5.02
N LEU A 27 8.25 19.23 -5.40
CA LEU A 27 8.68 19.87 -6.65
C LEU A 27 10.17 20.20 -6.66
N TYR A 28 10.72 20.60 -5.52
CA TYR A 28 12.16 20.81 -5.38
C TYR A 28 12.94 19.53 -5.69
N LEU A 29 12.54 18.40 -5.09
CA LEU A 29 13.18 17.11 -5.28
C LEU A 29 13.03 16.59 -6.72
N THR A 30 11.86 16.74 -7.33
CA THR A 30 11.66 16.36 -8.74
C THR A 30 12.52 17.20 -9.67
N ASN A 31 12.74 18.48 -9.37
CA ASN A 31 13.66 19.34 -10.12
C ASN A 31 15.14 18.93 -9.96
N GLN A 32 15.49 18.11 -8.97
CA GLN A 32 16.82 17.51 -8.85
C GLN A 32 16.97 16.21 -9.67
N GLY A 33 15.93 15.79 -10.41
CA GLY A 33 15.96 14.61 -11.27
C GLY A 33 15.35 13.34 -10.67
N ILE A 34 14.46 13.45 -9.68
CA ILE A 34 13.69 12.28 -9.20
C ILE A 34 12.57 11.95 -10.19
N ASP A 35 12.60 10.74 -10.75
CA ASP A 35 11.58 10.24 -11.69
C ASP A 35 10.38 9.56 -10.99
N ILE A 36 10.59 8.97 -9.81
CA ILE A 36 9.53 8.26 -9.08
C ILE A 36 9.54 8.68 -7.62
N VAL A 37 8.42 9.21 -7.16
CA VAL A 37 8.23 9.58 -5.75
C VAL A 37 7.37 8.53 -5.06
N ARG A 38 7.96 7.82 -4.10
CA ARG A 38 7.23 6.95 -3.17
C ARG A 38 6.56 7.81 -2.10
N ILE A 39 5.24 7.79 -2.06
CA ILE A 39 4.46 8.43 -1.00
C ILE A 39 4.31 7.42 0.12
N ASP A 40 5.04 7.64 1.21
CA ASP A 40 5.07 6.77 2.39
C ASP A 40 3.85 6.99 3.28
N ALA A 41 3.33 5.92 3.89
CA ALA A 41 2.28 5.98 4.90
C ALA A 41 1.01 6.74 4.45
N VAL A 42 0.67 6.67 3.16
CA VAL A 42 -0.48 7.35 2.54
C VAL A 42 -1.77 7.16 3.35
N PRO A 43 -2.13 5.95 3.82
CA PRO A 43 -3.33 5.72 4.62
C PRO A 43 -3.52 6.64 5.83
N TYR A 44 -2.42 7.15 6.40
CA TYR A 44 -2.42 7.80 7.70
C TYR A 44 -2.44 9.32 7.65
N ILE A 45 -2.37 9.96 6.47
CA ILE A 45 -2.15 11.41 6.39
C ILE A 45 -3.30 12.28 6.94
N TRP A 46 -4.51 11.72 7.09
CA TRP A 46 -5.68 12.44 7.61
C TRP A 46 -6.21 11.84 8.91
N LYS A 47 -6.64 12.71 9.83
CA LYS A 47 -7.06 12.33 11.19
C LYS A 47 -8.43 12.89 11.51
N GLU A 48 -9.27 12.05 12.09
CA GLU A 48 -10.63 12.37 12.46
C GLU A 48 -11.06 11.58 13.70
N LEU A 49 -11.53 12.29 14.73
CA LEU A 49 -11.96 11.70 16.00
C LEU A 49 -13.11 10.71 15.75
N GLY A 50 -13.09 9.57 16.45
CA GLY A 50 -14.10 8.53 16.29
C GLY A 50 -13.89 7.62 15.07
N THR A 51 -12.81 7.80 14.31
CA THR A 51 -12.41 6.91 13.21
C THR A 51 -11.10 6.20 13.52
N THR A 52 -10.73 5.19 12.71
CA THR A 52 -9.40 4.55 12.78
C THR A 52 -8.27 5.45 12.28
N CYS A 53 -8.58 6.66 11.77
CA CYS A 53 -7.60 7.57 11.18
C CYS A 53 -6.79 6.94 10.03
N ARG A 54 -7.41 5.99 9.31
CA ARG A 54 -6.83 5.27 8.17
C ARG A 54 -7.79 5.31 6.99
N ASN A 55 -7.26 5.52 5.79
CA ASN A 55 -7.99 5.44 4.52
C ASN A 55 -9.22 6.37 4.44
N LEU A 56 -9.15 7.53 5.10
CA LEU A 56 -10.25 8.50 5.10
C LEU A 56 -10.34 9.17 3.72
N LYS A 57 -11.54 9.66 3.34
CA LYS A 57 -11.80 10.27 2.01
C LYS A 57 -10.83 11.41 1.66
N GLN A 58 -10.38 12.14 2.67
CA GLN A 58 -9.46 13.26 2.54
C GLN A 58 -8.06 12.80 2.12
N VAL A 59 -7.67 11.55 2.41
CA VAL A 59 -6.42 10.96 1.93
C VAL A 59 -6.38 10.93 0.40
N TYR A 60 -7.41 10.33 -0.20
CA TYR A 60 -7.60 10.27 -1.65
C TYR A 60 -7.61 11.67 -2.30
N THR A 61 -8.25 12.64 -1.63
CA THR A 61 -8.28 14.03 -2.10
C THR A 61 -6.87 14.65 -2.14
N ILE A 62 -6.08 14.44 -1.08
CA ILE A 62 -4.69 14.96 -1.02
C ILE A 62 -3.82 14.31 -2.09
N VAL A 63 -3.87 12.98 -2.22
CA VAL A 63 -3.11 12.24 -3.23
C VAL A 63 -3.50 12.69 -4.65
N ARG A 64 -4.78 12.91 -4.91
CA ARG A 64 -5.25 13.43 -6.19
C ARG A 64 -4.72 14.84 -6.47
N MET A 65 -4.69 15.72 -5.48
CA MET A 65 -4.10 17.06 -5.66
C MET A 65 -2.60 16.95 -5.99
N MET A 66 -1.86 16.06 -5.31
CA MET A 66 -0.45 15.78 -5.63
C MET A 66 -0.30 15.27 -7.08
N ARG A 67 -1.17 14.35 -7.50
CA ARG A 67 -1.21 13.83 -8.88
C ARG A 67 -1.41 14.93 -9.91
N MET A 68 -2.42 15.79 -9.72
CA MET A 68 -2.70 16.88 -10.64
C MET A 68 -1.54 17.88 -10.74
N ILE A 69 -0.90 18.20 -9.61
CA ILE A 69 0.26 19.10 -9.59
C ILE A 69 1.44 18.46 -10.36
N ALA A 70 1.70 17.17 -10.15
CA ALA A 70 2.75 16.45 -10.85
C ALA A 70 2.51 16.44 -12.38
N GLU A 71 1.28 16.18 -12.83
CA GLU A 71 0.93 16.19 -14.25
C GLU A 71 1.12 17.56 -14.92
N ILE A 72 0.89 18.65 -14.18
CA ILE A 72 1.03 20.02 -14.71
C ILE A 72 2.50 20.45 -14.73
N VAL A 73 3.24 20.21 -13.64
CA VAL A 73 4.56 20.82 -13.42
C VAL A 73 5.71 19.89 -13.83
N CYS A 74 5.57 18.59 -13.60
CA CYS A 74 6.62 17.60 -13.83
C CYS A 74 6.02 16.28 -14.39
N PRO A 75 5.45 16.30 -15.62
CA PRO A 75 4.69 15.18 -16.18
C PRO A 75 5.47 13.87 -16.38
N GLY A 76 6.80 13.93 -16.34
CA GLY A 76 7.66 12.74 -16.36
C GLY A 76 7.72 11.98 -15.02
N VAL A 77 7.22 12.57 -13.93
CA VAL A 77 7.32 12.01 -12.57
C VAL A 77 6.15 11.09 -12.26
N LEU A 78 6.46 9.88 -11.80
CA LEU A 78 5.47 8.92 -11.33
C LEU A 78 5.30 8.96 -9.82
N LEU A 79 4.08 8.71 -9.37
CA LEU A 79 3.70 8.59 -7.97
C LEU A 79 3.49 7.12 -7.63
N LEU A 80 4.28 6.62 -6.68
CA LEU A 80 4.18 5.28 -6.13
C LEU A 80 3.57 5.35 -4.73
N GLY A 81 2.32 4.94 -4.58
CA GLY A 81 1.67 4.89 -3.27
C GLY A 81 2.11 3.68 -2.47
N GLU A 82 2.46 3.90 -1.20
CA GLU A 82 2.65 2.81 -0.25
C GLU A 82 1.37 2.58 0.58
N VAL A 83 0.76 1.42 0.35
CA VAL A 83 -0.48 0.99 1.01
C VAL A 83 -0.35 -0.51 1.28
N VAL A 84 -0.17 -0.88 2.55
CA VAL A 84 -0.12 -2.29 3.00
C VAL A 84 -1.56 -2.78 3.24
N MET A 85 -2.24 -3.16 2.16
CA MET A 85 -3.60 -3.70 2.21
C MET A 85 -3.82 -4.81 1.17
N GLU A 86 -4.93 -5.53 1.33
CA GLU A 86 -5.45 -6.50 0.34
C GLU A 86 -5.73 -5.82 -1.01
N PRO A 87 -5.62 -6.50 -2.16
CA PRO A 87 -5.60 -5.85 -3.47
C PRO A 87 -6.89 -5.13 -3.79
N GLU A 88 -8.05 -5.71 -3.42
CA GLU A 88 -9.36 -5.08 -3.59
C GLU A 88 -9.46 -3.75 -2.83
N LYS A 89 -8.75 -3.59 -1.71
CA LYS A 89 -8.70 -2.37 -0.91
C LYS A 89 -7.64 -1.38 -1.42
N VAL A 90 -6.71 -1.82 -2.27
CA VAL A 90 -5.73 -0.96 -2.95
C VAL A 90 -6.33 -0.32 -4.21
N VAL A 91 -7.23 -1.01 -4.91
CA VAL A 91 -7.86 -0.49 -6.15
C VAL A 91 -8.42 0.95 -6.01
N PRO A 92 -9.12 1.33 -4.92
CA PRO A 92 -9.61 2.69 -4.75
C PRO A 92 -8.51 3.77 -4.81
N TYR A 93 -7.27 3.43 -4.45
CA TYR A 93 -6.14 4.37 -4.46
C TYR A 93 -5.55 4.64 -5.85
N PHE A 94 -5.95 3.89 -6.88
CA PHE A 94 -5.67 4.29 -8.26
C PHE A 94 -6.60 5.44 -8.71
N GLY A 95 -7.70 5.67 -8.00
CA GLY A 95 -8.74 6.60 -8.40
C GLY A 95 -9.58 6.09 -9.58
N THR A 96 -10.39 6.98 -10.16
CA THR A 96 -11.15 6.70 -11.39
C THR A 96 -10.44 7.25 -12.60
N VAL A 97 -10.90 6.90 -13.81
CA VAL A 97 -10.34 7.46 -15.06
C VAL A 97 -10.45 8.99 -15.07
N GLU A 98 -11.53 9.55 -14.53
CA GLU A 98 -11.77 11.00 -14.45
C GLU A 98 -11.05 11.65 -13.26
N LYS A 99 -10.63 10.85 -12.28
CA LYS A 99 -10.04 11.29 -11.02
C LYS A 99 -8.85 10.38 -10.66
N PRO A 100 -7.80 10.35 -11.49
CA PRO A 100 -6.66 9.50 -11.23
C PRO A 100 -5.90 9.96 -9.99
N GLU A 101 -5.31 9.00 -9.29
CA GLU A 101 -4.49 9.21 -8.10
C GLU A 101 -3.05 8.75 -8.37
N CYS A 102 -2.46 7.88 -7.53
CA CYS A 102 -1.10 7.39 -7.80
C CYS A 102 -1.05 6.56 -9.09
N HIS A 103 0.13 6.56 -9.70
CA HIS A 103 0.40 5.80 -10.92
C HIS A 103 0.61 4.32 -10.62
N MET A 104 1.25 4.04 -9.48
CA MET A 104 1.72 2.71 -9.13
C MET A 104 1.45 2.40 -7.66
N PHE A 105 1.28 1.12 -7.34
CA PHE A 105 1.20 0.62 -5.97
C PHE A 105 2.01 -0.65 -5.78
N TYR A 106 2.51 -0.87 -4.56
CA TYR A 106 3.13 -2.13 -4.17
C TYR A 106 2.11 -3.27 -4.19
N ASN A 107 2.48 -4.41 -4.78
CA ASN A 107 1.67 -5.63 -4.75
C ASN A 107 1.97 -6.46 -3.50
N VAL A 108 1.66 -5.88 -2.33
CA VAL A 108 1.97 -6.48 -1.03
C VAL A 108 1.31 -7.84 -0.86
N THR A 109 0.08 -7.99 -1.36
CA THR A 109 -0.67 -9.25 -1.22
C THR A 109 -0.06 -10.36 -2.05
N THR A 110 0.40 -10.08 -3.27
CA THR A 110 1.11 -11.07 -4.08
C THR A 110 2.37 -11.53 -3.36
N MET A 111 3.17 -10.58 -2.83
CA MET A 111 4.37 -10.89 -2.05
C MET A 111 4.05 -11.83 -0.87
N ALA A 112 3.08 -11.46 -0.03
CA ALA A 112 2.69 -12.26 1.13
C ALA A 112 2.13 -13.64 0.73
N THR A 113 1.35 -13.70 -0.34
CA THR A 113 0.72 -14.95 -0.82
C THR A 113 1.72 -15.90 -1.47
N THR A 114 2.76 -15.38 -2.11
CA THR A 114 3.88 -16.18 -2.62
C THR A 114 4.60 -16.88 -1.47
N TRP A 115 4.94 -16.16 -0.40
CA TRP A 115 5.56 -16.77 0.79
C TRP A 115 4.63 -17.76 1.49
N ASN A 116 3.34 -17.44 1.60
CA ASN A 116 2.34 -18.40 2.08
C ASN A 116 2.37 -19.71 1.29
N SER A 117 2.37 -19.63 -0.04
CA SER A 117 2.33 -20.81 -0.91
C SER A 117 3.56 -21.70 -0.75
N ILE A 118 4.72 -21.10 -0.47
CA ILE A 118 5.97 -21.83 -0.19
C ILE A 118 5.84 -22.60 1.13
N ALA A 119 5.35 -21.96 2.18
CA ALA A 119 5.22 -22.62 3.48
C ALA A 119 4.18 -23.75 3.45
N THR A 120 3.01 -23.49 2.87
CA THR A 120 1.88 -24.42 2.89
C THR A 120 1.94 -25.50 1.80
N GLY A 121 2.74 -25.30 0.75
CA GLY A 121 2.67 -26.11 -0.47
C GLY A 121 1.35 -25.94 -1.25
N ASP A 122 0.58 -24.89 -0.95
CA ASP A 122 -0.76 -24.66 -1.50
C ASP A 122 -0.87 -23.31 -2.22
N ILE A 123 -1.16 -23.38 -3.52
CA ILE A 123 -1.23 -22.22 -4.41
C ILE A 123 -2.64 -21.66 -4.61
N ARG A 124 -3.69 -22.21 -3.97
CA ARG A 124 -5.08 -21.78 -4.20
C ARG A 124 -5.28 -20.28 -4.01
N LEU A 125 -4.69 -19.73 -2.95
CA LEU A 125 -4.75 -18.29 -2.68
C LEU A 125 -3.97 -17.49 -3.74
N LEU A 126 -2.75 -17.92 -4.10
CA LEU A 126 -1.92 -17.24 -5.09
C LEU A 126 -2.61 -17.15 -6.45
N LYS A 127 -3.18 -18.27 -6.90
CA LYS A 127 -3.94 -18.35 -8.15
C LYS A 127 -5.10 -17.34 -8.15
N LYS A 128 -5.92 -17.34 -7.09
CA LYS A 128 -7.04 -16.39 -6.98
C LYS A 128 -6.57 -14.94 -7.07
N GLN A 129 -5.48 -14.58 -6.37
CA GLN A 129 -4.96 -13.21 -6.40
C GLN A 129 -4.45 -12.81 -7.79
N MET A 130 -3.78 -13.73 -8.49
CA MET A 130 -3.34 -13.50 -9.88
C MET A 130 -4.53 -13.32 -10.83
N ASP A 131 -5.59 -14.11 -10.66
CA ASP A 131 -6.81 -13.98 -11.46
C ASP A 131 -7.48 -12.60 -11.25
N ILE A 132 -7.55 -12.12 -10.00
CA ILE A 132 -8.07 -10.77 -9.68
C ILE A 132 -7.22 -9.70 -10.35
N VAL A 133 -5.89 -9.72 -10.15
CA VAL A 133 -4.98 -8.73 -10.74
C VAL A 133 -5.06 -8.74 -12.27
N ASN A 134 -5.24 -9.90 -12.89
CA ASN A 134 -5.38 -9.99 -14.34
C ASN A 134 -6.69 -9.37 -14.87
N GLN A 135 -7.75 -9.35 -14.05
CA GLN A 135 -9.05 -8.74 -14.41
C GLN A 135 -9.06 -7.21 -14.20
N LEU A 136 -8.11 -6.66 -13.45
CA LEU A 136 -8.03 -5.22 -13.24
C LEU A 136 -7.71 -4.46 -14.53
N PRO A 137 -8.11 -3.17 -14.62
CA PRO A 137 -7.77 -2.32 -15.76
C PRO A 137 -6.27 -2.32 -16.05
N LYS A 138 -5.90 -2.50 -17.32
CA LYS A 138 -4.50 -2.68 -17.74
C LYS A 138 -3.61 -1.44 -17.56
N GLN A 139 -4.22 -0.28 -17.34
CA GLN A 139 -3.51 0.94 -16.96
C GLN A 139 -2.97 0.93 -15.52
N TYR A 140 -3.45 0.01 -14.66
CA TYR A 140 -2.96 -0.10 -13.29
C TYR A 140 -1.63 -0.83 -13.26
N VAL A 141 -0.63 -0.15 -12.68
CA VAL A 141 0.73 -0.68 -12.58
C VAL A 141 1.01 -1.09 -11.14
N PHE A 142 1.28 -2.37 -10.96
CA PHE A 142 1.68 -2.92 -9.67
C PHE A 142 3.19 -3.16 -9.63
N LEU A 143 3.84 -2.69 -8.56
CA LEU A 143 5.23 -3.00 -8.26
C LEU A 143 5.28 -4.33 -7.49
N ASN A 144 5.68 -5.38 -8.21
CA ASN A 144 5.85 -6.71 -7.65
C ASN A 144 7.23 -6.84 -7.01
N TYR A 145 7.31 -7.44 -5.83
CA TYR A 145 8.54 -7.63 -5.08
C TYR A 145 8.47 -8.92 -4.24
N LEU A 146 9.63 -9.45 -3.85
CA LEU A 146 9.72 -10.64 -2.98
C LEU A 146 10.05 -10.25 -1.53
N ARG A 147 10.93 -9.27 -1.34
CA ARG A 147 11.34 -8.71 -0.05
C ARG A 147 11.58 -7.21 -0.19
N CYS A 148 11.49 -6.51 0.92
CA CYS A 148 11.84 -5.09 1.03
C CYS A 148 12.65 -4.88 2.33
N HIS A 149 12.92 -3.63 2.66
CA HIS A 149 13.61 -3.25 3.88
C HIS A 149 12.78 -3.50 5.15
N ASP A 150 11.48 -3.65 5.02
CA ASP A 150 10.57 -3.99 6.12
C ASP A 150 10.41 -5.51 6.32
N ASP A 151 9.74 -5.87 7.41
CA ASP A 151 9.27 -7.21 7.70
C ASP A 151 8.12 -7.65 6.76
N ILE A 152 7.75 -8.93 6.84
CA ILE A 152 6.62 -9.48 6.07
C ILE A 152 5.35 -9.41 6.92
N GLY A 153 4.43 -8.52 6.53
CA GLY A 153 3.07 -8.54 7.05
C GLY A 153 2.21 -9.59 6.33
N TRP A 154 1.64 -10.54 7.07
CA TRP A 154 0.75 -11.60 6.55
C TRP A 154 -0.66 -11.11 6.22
N GLY A 155 -0.80 -10.00 5.48
CA GLY A 155 -2.08 -9.43 5.03
C GLY A 155 -2.80 -10.30 3.99
N LEU A 156 -3.06 -11.57 4.33
CA LEU A 156 -3.75 -12.55 3.50
C LEU A 156 -5.26 -12.38 3.60
N ASP A 157 -5.97 -12.77 2.55
CA ASP A 157 -7.44 -12.75 2.49
C ASP A 157 -8.03 -13.94 3.28
N TYR A 158 -8.17 -13.77 4.59
CA TYR A 158 -8.70 -14.79 5.48
C TYR A 158 -10.19 -15.05 5.31
N GLU A 159 -10.95 -14.14 4.72
CA GLU A 159 -12.36 -14.39 4.37
C GLU A 159 -12.44 -15.47 3.28
N THR A 160 -11.57 -15.40 2.27
CA THR A 160 -11.44 -16.44 1.26
C THR A 160 -10.92 -17.77 1.81
N MET A 161 -9.99 -17.71 2.77
CA MET A 161 -9.36 -18.92 3.31
C MET A 161 -10.23 -19.64 4.36
N ARG A 162 -11.19 -18.94 4.98
CA ARG A 162 -12.05 -19.49 6.05
C ARG A 162 -12.82 -20.74 5.62
N PRO A 163 -13.47 -20.80 4.43
CA PRO A 163 -14.10 -22.03 3.92
C PRO A 163 -13.13 -23.19 3.69
N TRP A 164 -11.82 -22.94 3.55
CA TRP A 164 -10.79 -23.98 3.44
C TRP A 164 -10.31 -24.48 4.80
N GLY A 165 -10.95 -24.06 5.90
CA GLY A 165 -10.60 -24.42 7.26
C GLY A 165 -9.44 -23.63 7.85
N ILE A 166 -8.94 -22.61 7.15
CA ILE A 166 -7.78 -21.83 7.59
C ILE A 166 -8.26 -20.60 8.37
N LYS A 167 -7.80 -20.48 9.62
CA LYS A 167 -8.13 -19.37 10.53
C LYS A 167 -6.96 -18.40 10.63
N GLU A 168 -7.25 -17.10 10.72
CA GLU A 168 -6.24 -16.03 10.71
C GLU A 168 -5.12 -16.21 11.73
N ILE A 169 -5.45 -16.19 13.03
CA ILE A 169 -4.45 -16.18 14.09
C ILE A 169 -3.57 -17.45 14.07
N PRO A 170 -4.14 -18.67 14.00
CA PRO A 170 -3.33 -19.89 13.90
C PRO A 170 -2.43 -19.91 12.66
N HIS A 171 -2.94 -19.44 11.52
CA HIS A 171 -2.18 -19.45 10.27
C HIS A 171 -1.02 -18.46 10.29
N LYS A 172 -1.23 -17.24 10.80
CA LYS A 172 -0.13 -16.26 11.00
C LYS A 172 0.96 -16.81 11.90
N ARG A 173 0.57 -17.50 12.98
CA ARG A 173 1.51 -18.15 13.89
C ARG A 173 2.30 -19.24 13.18
N TYR A 174 1.62 -20.11 12.42
CA TYR A 174 2.28 -21.13 11.61
C TYR A 174 3.30 -20.54 10.63
N LEU A 175 2.93 -19.50 9.87
CA LEU A 175 3.83 -18.85 8.92
C LEU A 175 5.05 -18.24 9.63
N ASN A 176 4.85 -17.56 10.76
CA ASN A 176 5.95 -17.07 11.58
C ASN A 176 6.86 -18.20 12.08
N ASP A 177 6.30 -19.30 12.59
CA ASP A 177 7.08 -20.43 13.09
C ASP A 177 7.85 -21.13 11.95
N TYR A 178 7.26 -21.25 10.76
CA TYR A 178 7.91 -21.81 9.58
C TYR A 178 9.11 -20.96 9.14
N PHE A 179 8.90 -19.65 8.92
CA PHE A 179 9.96 -18.77 8.42
C PHE A 179 11.00 -18.37 9.47
N THR A 180 10.73 -18.59 10.76
CA THR A 180 11.73 -18.44 11.82
C THR A 180 12.41 -19.77 12.20
N GLY A 181 12.15 -20.86 11.47
CA GLY A 181 12.77 -22.16 11.68
C GLY A 181 12.33 -22.88 12.96
N LYS A 182 11.20 -22.48 13.57
CA LYS A 182 10.64 -23.10 14.79
C LYS A 182 9.73 -24.29 14.47
N SER A 183 9.21 -24.36 13.25
CA SER A 183 8.47 -25.52 12.77
C SER A 183 9.43 -26.69 12.58
N ARG A 184 9.20 -27.79 13.32
CA ARG A 184 9.84 -29.07 13.01
C ARG A 184 9.18 -29.63 11.76
N ILE A 185 9.97 -29.90 10.72
CA ILE A 185 9.55 -30.62 9.51
C ILE A 185 9.18 -32.04 9.90
#